data_AF-A0A1C4BJC7-F1
#
_entry.id   AF-A0A1C4BJC7-F1
#
_cell.length_a   1.000
_cell.length_b   1.000
_cell.length_c   1.000
_cell.angle_alpha   90.00
_cell.angle_beta   90.00
_cell.angle_gamma   90.00
#
_symmetry.space_group_name_H-M   'P 1'
#
loop_
_entity.id
_entity.type
_entity.pdbx_description
1 polymer ?
#
loop_
_entity_poly.entity_id
_entity_poly.type
_entity_poly.pdbx_seq_one_letter_code
_entity_poly.pdbx_strand_id
1 'polypeptide(L)'
;MEVEDIKVCEPISILVNIFLNHGFKIIEQKVTDYHFHELYFKLEGKYFGGIDNINVDKIIRHNTNIFLCSCHWSIVELVYT
;
A
#
# COMPACT_ATOMS: atom_id res chain seq x y z
N MET A 1 -6.34 -7.61 -7.62
CA MET A 1 -5.15 -7.95 -6.81
C MET A 1 -5.62 -8.82 -5.66
N GLU A 2 -4.81 -9.79 -5.25
CA GLU A 2 -5.14 -10.80 -4.25
C GLU A 2 -3.86 -11.23 -3.51
N VAL A 3 -3.98 -11.51 -2.22
CA VAL A 3 -2.89 -11.98 -1.36
C VAL A 3 -3.44 -13.13 -0.52
N GLU A 4 -2.88 -14.34 -0.66
CA GLU A 4 -3.30 -15.53 0.09
C GLU A 4 -4.84 -15.74 0.09
N ASP A 5 -5.43 -15.75 -1.10
CA ASP A 5 -6.88 -15.90 -1.32
C ASP A 5 -7.77 -14.78 -0.72
N ILE A 6 -7.17 -13.71 -0.18
CA ILE A 6 -7.88 -12.50 0.28
C ILE A 6 -7.84 -11.43 -0.81
N LYS A 7 -9.03 -11.04 -1.25
CA LYS A 7 -9.21 -9.95 -2.20
C LYS A 7 -8.77 -8.62 -1.59
N VAL A 8 -7.81 -7.97 -2.25
CA VAL A 8 -7.34 -6.66 -1.81
C VAL A 8 -8.41 -5.60 -2.06
N CYS A 9 -8.63 -4.71 -1.09
CA CYS A 9 -9.58 -3.62 -1.25
C CYS A 9 -9.14 -2.66 -2.37
N GLU A 10 -10.12 -1.96 -2.94
CA GLU A 10 -9.88 -1.05 -4.06
C GLU A 10 -8.89 0.09 -3.74
N PRO A 11 -8.98 0.79 -2.58
CA PRO A 11 -8.01 1.84 -2.24
C PRO A 11 -6.56 1.36 -2.21
N ILE A 12 -6.29 0.20 -1.60
CA ILE A 12 -4.94 -0.37 -1.55
C ILE A 12 -4.49 -0.78 -2.95
N SER A 13 -5.38 -1.38 -3.75
CA SER A 13 -5.06 -1.76 -5.13
C SER A 13 -4.66 -0.55 -5.98
N ILE A 14 -5.40 0.56 -5.86
CA ILE A 14 -5.08 1.81 -6.55
C ILE A 14 -3.71 2.34 -6.06
N LEU A 15 -3.52 2.42 -4.74
CA LEU A 15 -2.29 2.95 -4.15
C LEU A 15 -1.05 2.15 -4.56
N VAL A 16 -1.10 0.82 -4.47
CA VAL A 16 -0.02 -0.08 -4.89
C VAL A 16 0.27 0.11 -6.38
N ASN A 17 -0.76 0.16 -7.23
CA ASN A 17 -0.59 0.38 -8.66
C ASN A 17 0.06 1.73 -8.98
N ILE A 18 -0.26 2.80 -8.25
CA ILE A 18 0.41 4.10 -8.41
C ILE A 18 1.92 3.93 -8.18
N PHE A 19 2.33 3.30 -7.08
CA PHE A 19 3.75 3.11 -6.79
C PHE A 19 4.44 2.23 -7.82
N LEU A 20 3.81 1.13 -8.25
CA LEU A 20 4.34 0.26 -9.30
C LEU A 20 4.56 1.03 -10.61
N ASN A 21 3.61 1.89 -11.01
CA ASN A 21 3.73 2.73 -12.21
C ASN A 21 4.86 3.76 -12.10
N HIS A 22 5.26 4.13 -10.89
CA HIS A 22 6.40 4.99 -10.61
C HIS A 22 7.71 4.22 -10.36
N GLY A 23 7.74 2.92 -10.65
CA GLY A 23 8.95 2.11 -10.60
C GLY A 23 9.29 1.51 -9.23
N PHE A 24 8.38 1.61 -8.25
CA PHE A 24 8.49 0.78 -7.05
C PHE A 24 8.23 -0.69 -7.38
N LYS A 25 8.73 -1.57 -6.51
CA LYS A 25 8.52 -3.02 -6.59
C LYS A 25 8.01 -3.53 -5.26
N ILE A 26 7.07 -4.46 -5.29
CA ILE A 26 6.64 -5.18 -4.08
C ILE A 26 7.78 -6.12 -3.67
N ILE A 27 8.30 -5.94 -2.46
CA ILE A 27 9.32 -6.81 -1.87
C ILE A 27 8.73 -7.72 -0.78
N GLU A 28 7.57 -7.37 -0.23
CA GLU A 28 6.81 -8.19 0.70
C GLU A 28 5.31 -7.92 0.55
N GLN A 29 4.49 -8.97 0.60
CA GLN A 29 3.04 -8.87 0.77
C GLN A 29 2.56 -10.03 1.65
N LYS A 30 1.66 -9.77 2.59
CA LYS A 30 1.10 -10.80 3.48
C LYS A 30 -0.23 -10.37 4.09
N VAL A 31 -0.97 -11.35 4.59
CA VAL A 31 -2.10 -11.11 5.49
C VAL A 31 -1.58 -10.90 6.91
N THR A 32 -1.94 -9.79 7.55
CA THR A 32 -1.59 -9.51 8.95
C THR A 32 -2.71 -9.91 9.91
N ASP A 33 -3.96 -9.86 9.46
CA ASP A 33 -5.12 -10.37 10.21
C ASP A 33 -6.17 -10.98 9.26
N TYR A 34 -6.41 -12.29 9.38
CA TYR A 34 -7.38 -13.01 8.55
C TYR A 34 -8.84 -12.69 8.90
N HIS A 35 -9.16 -12.27 10.13
CA HIS A 35 -10.55 -11.97 10.51
C HIS A 35 -11.00 -10.62 9.96
N PHE A 36 -10.08 -9.66 9.92
CA PHE A 36 -10.35 -8.32 9.40
C PHE A 36 -9.92 -8.13 7.95
N HIS A 37 -9.32 -9.17 7.34
CA HIS A 37 -8.68 -9.09 6.02
C HIS A 37 -7.67 -7.94 5.95
N GLU A 38 -6.91 -7.76 7.03
CA GLU A 38 -5.84 -6.77 7.09
C GLU A 38 -4.64 -7.29 6.29
N LEU A 39 -4.14 -6.44 5.39
CA LEU A 39 -3.04 -6.78 4.50
C LEU A 39 -1.88 -5.82 4.71
N TYR A 40 -0.67 -6.33 4.55
CA TYR A 40 0.55 -5.55 4.57
C TYR A 40 1.28 -5.68 3.24
N PHE A 41 1.69 -4.54 2.68
CA PHE A 41 2.55 -4.44 1.50
C PHE A 41 3.79 -3.62 1.83
N LYS A 42 4.96 -4.14 1.47
CA LYS A 42 6.23 -3.41 1.52
C LYS A 42 6.73 -3.20 0.10
N LEU A 43 6.92 -1.95 -0.29
CA LEU A 43 7.36 -1.57 -1.62
C LEU A 43 8.71 -0.84 -1.54
N GLU A 44 9.61 -1.19 -2.44
CA GLU A 44 10.94 -0.59 -2.57
C GLU A 44 11.03 0.23 -3.86
N GLY A 45 11.57 1.45 -3.80
CA GLY A 45 11.73 2.28 -4.99
C GLY A 45 12.40 3.62 -4.72
N LYS A 46 12.48 4.47 -5.74
CA LYS A 46 13.03 5.83 -5.61
C LYS A 46 11.91 6.81 -5.27
N TYR A 47 12.19 7.77 -4.40
CA TYR A 47 11.26 8.87 -4.16
C TYR A 47 10.98 9.61 -5.48
N PHE A 48 9.72 9.97 -5.73
CA PHE A 48 9.32 10.78 -6.87
C PHE A 48 8.48 11.99 -6.42
N GLY A 49 8.59 13.08 -7.18
CA GLY A 49 7.78 14.27 -6.96
C GLY A 49 6.30 13.96 -7.10
N GLY A 50 5.53 14.17 -6.03
CA GLY A 50 4.10 13.87 -5.98
C GLY A 50 3.69 12.81 -4.97
N ILE A 51 4.63 12.05 -4.39
CA ILE A 51 4.35 11.08 -3.31
C ILE A 51 3.56 11.72 -2.16
N ASP A 52 3.96 12.93 -1.75
CA ASP A 52 3.34 13.62 -0.63
C ASP A 52 1.91 14.12 -0.92
N ASN A 53 1.54 14.17 -2.20
CA ASN A 53 0.24 14.65 -2.69
C ASN A 53 -0.67 13.52 -3.18
N ILE A 54 -0.27 12.25 -3.01
CA ILE A 54 -1.13 11.12 -3.36
C ILE A 54 -2.43 11.22 -2.57
N ASN A 55 -3.54 11.32 -3.31
CA ASN A 55 -4.87 11.36 -2.76
C ASN A 55 -5.68 10.20 -3.34
N VAL A 56 -5.81 9.14 -2.55
CA VAL A 56 -6.65 7.99 -2.85
C VAL A 56 -7.70 7.92 -1.74
N ASP A 57 -8.97 7.78 -2.11
CA ASP A 57 -10.07 7.71 -1.13
C ASP A 57 -9.77 6.64 -0.07
N LYS A 58 -10.03 6.95 1.19
CA LYS A 58 -9.77 6.08 2.36
C LYS A 58 -8.31 5.69 2.60
N ILE A 59 -7.35 6.28 1.90
CA ILE A 59 -5.93 6.18 2.23
C ILE A 59 -5.53 7.38 3.07
N ILE A 60 -4.94 7.10 4.23
CA ILE A 60 -4.39 8.10 5.14
C ILE A 60 -2.89 7.91 5.15
N ARG A 61 -2.14 8.98 4.87
CA ARG A 61 -0.70 8.96 5.04
C ARG A 61 -0.35 9.16 6.50
N HIS A 62 0.21 8.13 7.12
CA HIS A 62 0.58 8.15 8.53
C HIS A 62 1.93 8.84 8.75
N ASN A 63 2.90 8.59 7.85
CA ASN A 63 4.18 9.28 7.83
C ASN A 63 4.80 9.22 6.42
N THR A 64 6.09 9.56 6.29
CA THR A 64 6.81 9.59 5.00
C THR A 64 6.83 8.26 4.26
N ASN A 65 6.71 7.15 4.99
CA ASN A 65 6.89 5.80 4.49
C ASN A 65 5.61 4.96 4.58
N ILE A 66 4.68 5.31 5.47
CA ILE A 66 3.53 4.47 5.79
C ILE A 66 2.23 5.13 5.33
N PHE A 67 1.45 4.36 4.59
CA PHE A 67 0.06 4.64 4.22
C PHE A 67 -0.85 3.58 4.87
N LEU A 68 -1.99 4.04 5.38
CA LEU A 68 -3.00 3.22 6.03
C LEU A 68 -4.30 3.31 5.27
N CYS A 69 -4.97 2.19 5.05
CA CYS A 69 -6.33 2.18 4.53
C CYS A 69 -7.34 2.13 5.67
N SER A 70 -8.34 3.02 5.66
CA SER A 70 -9.40 3.02 6.67
C SER A 70 -10.49 1.96 6.47
N CYS A 71 -10.46 1.17 5.37
CA CYS A 71 -11.41 0.07 5.16
C CYS A 71 -11.17 -1.11 6.11
N HIS A 72 -9.91 -1.54 6.22
CA HIS A 72 -9.52 -2.78 6.92
C HIS A 72 -8.13 -2.63 7.59
N TRP A 73 -7.71 -1.40 7.89
CA TRP A 73 -6.39 -1.06 8.47
C TRP A 73 -5.15 -1.57 7.72
N SER A 74 -5.32 -1.98 6.46
CA SER A 74 -4.23 -2.46 5.63
C SER A 74 -3.14 -1.39 5.46
N ILE A 75 -1.89 -1.84 5.44
CA ILE A 75 -0.69 -1.00 5.43
C ILE A 75 0.03 -1.11 4.09
N VAL A 76 0.48 0.03 3.57
CA VAL A 76 1.52 0.11 2.54
C VAL A 76 2.73 0.84 3.12
N GLU A 77 3.85 0.14 3.25
CA GLU A 77 5.13 0.67 3.69
C GLU A 77 6.08 0.86 2.50
N LEU A 78 6.72 2.03 2.42
CA LEU A 78 7.71 2.37 1.42
C LEU A 78 9.13 2.29 2.00
N VAL A 79 10.02 1.67 1.24
CA VAL A 79 11.46 1.67 1.44
C VAL A 79 12.09 2.43 0.28
N TYR A 80 12.88 3.46 0.60
CA TYR A 80 13.54 4.28 -0.41
C TYR A 80 14.94 3.76 -0.73
N THR A 81 15.33 3.83 -2.01
CA THR A 81 16.64 3.44 -2.57
C THR A 81 17.34 4.59 -3.28
#